data_AF-A0A4J2FH22-F1
#
_entry.id   AF-A0A4J2FH22-F1
#
_cell.length_a   1.000
_cell.length_b   1.000
_cell.length_c   1.000
_cell.angle_alpha   90.00
_cell.angle_beta   90.00
_cell.angle_gamma   90.00
#
_symmetry.space_group_name_H-M   'P 1'
#
loop_
_entity.id
_entity.type
_entity.pdbx_description
1 polymer ?
#
loop_
_entity_poly.entity_id
_entity_poly.type
_entity_poly.pdbx_seq_one_letter_code
_entity_poly.pdbx_strand_id
1 'polypeptide(L)'
;MLNLSVLDGSQHVRIGLESATAQGFKLHSILEREISSVEFQDYRNVRLTYQELKSIIKNQNPTWKTALSHLNAIYLQTDTKTGKQYVGSAYGKQKLWGRWTEYVETYHGVNKALKELFKKEGASYFEDYFTYMLLEVLPSDNKEIGNTVISRESWWKIALQTREFGYNCN
;
A
#
# COMPACT_ATOMS: atom_id res chain seq x y z
N MET A 1 4.52 -61.81 -21.57
CA MET A 1 3.38 -61.42 -20.71
C MET A 1 3.98 -61.07 -19.36
N LEU A 2 3.87 -59.88 -18.76
CA LEU A 2 2.98 -58.74 -18.93
C LEU A 2 3.79 -57.46 -18.60
N ASN A 3 3.50 -56.38 -19.33
CA ASN A 3 3.77 -55.00 -18.92
C ASN A 3 2.96 -54.65 -17.67
N LEU A 4 3.45 -53.70 -16.86
CA LEU A 4 2.66 -52.56 -16.38
C LEU A 4 3.58 -51.47 -15.81
N SER A 5 3.12 -50.25 -16.01
CA SER A 5 3.85 -48.99 -16.12
C SER A 5 3.59 -48.03 -14.95
N VAL A 6 4.30 -46.88 -14.97
CA VAL A 6 3.94 -45.54 -14.45
C VAL A 6 4.68 -45.04 -13.19
N LEU A 7 5.70 -44.22 -13.48
CA LEU A 7 5.97 -42.83 -13.07
C LEU A 7 5.88 -42.32 -11.60
N ASP A 8 6.92 -41.52 -11.33
CA ASP A 8 6.96 -40.24 -10.59
C ASP A 8 7.16 -40.28 -9.07
N GLY A 9 8.13 -39.48 -8.61
CA GLY A 9 8.59 -39.46 -7.23
C GLY A 9 9.84 -38.62 -7.00
N SER A 10 9.70 -37.30 -7.16
CA SER A 10 10.38 -36.27 -6.35
C SER A 10 11.89 -36.05 -6.59
N GLN A 11 12.23 -35.13 -7.50
CA GLN A 11 13.51 -34.44 -7.45
C GLN A 11 13.58 -33.53 -6.22
N HIS A 12 14.42 -33.89 -5.25
CA HIS A 12 14.83 -33.00 -4.18
C HIS A 12 15.68 -31.86 -4.76
N VAL A 13 15.15 -30.63 -4.75
CA VAL A 13 15.98 -29.43 -4.95
C VAL A 13 16.63 -29.11 -3.61
N ARG A 14 17.84 -29.64 -3.38
CA ARG A 14 18.75 -29.12 -2.37
C ARG A 14 19.40 -27.86 -2.94
N ILE A 15 18.96 -26.68 -2.50
CA ILE A 15 19.68 -25.43 -2.77
C ILE A 15 20.86 -25.38 -1.79
N GLY A 16 21.96 -26.03 -2.16
CA GLY A 16 23.25 -25.79 -1.53
C GLY A 16 23.78 -24.45 -2.03
N LEU A 17 23.95 -23.48 -1.13
CA LEU A 17 24.83 -22.34 -1.40
C LEU A 17 26.27 -22.87 -1.36
N GLU A 18 26.75 -23.37 -2.49
CA GLU A 18 28.17 -23.57 -2.70
C GLU A 18 28.68 -22.44 -3.59
N SER A 19 29.52 -21.59 -2.99
CA SER A 19 30.25 -20.53 -3.69
C SER A 19 31.27 -21.16 -4.64
N ALA A 20 30.83 -21.47 -5.87
CA ALA A 20 31.72 -21.83 -6.94
C ALA A 20 32.27 -20.55 -7.59
N THR A 21 33.53 -20.23 -7.30
CA THR A 21 34.30 -19.21 -8.01
C THR A 21 34.58 -19.68 -9.43
N ALA A 22 33.72 -19.30 -10.38
CA ALA A 22 34.06 -19.32 -11.79
C ALA A 22 34.90 -18.09 -12.12
N GLN A 23 36.21 -18.31 -12.37
CA GLN A 23 37.13 -17.27 -12.81
C GLN A 23 36.62 -16.61 -14.10
N GLY A 24 36.23 -15.34 -14.00
CA GLY A 24 35.81 -14.51 -15.14
C GLY A 24 34.34 -14.06 -15.14
N PHE A 25 33.50 -14.57 -14.25
CA PHE A 25 32.13 -14.06 -14.10
C PHE A 25 32.08 -12.95 -13.04
N LYS A 26 32.03 -11.69 -13.51
CA LYS A 26 31.67 -10.58 -12.63
C LYS A 26 30.14 -10.62 -12.46
N LEU A 27 29.68 -11.19 -11.35
CA LEU A 27 28.28 -11.14 -10.94
C LEU A 27 27.91 -9.67 -10.72
N HIS A 28 27.31 -9.04 -11.73
CA HIS A 28 26.55 -7.82 -11.53
C HIS A 28 25.31 -8.21 -10.74
N SER A 29 25.14 -7.62 -9.56
CA SER A 29 24.00 -7.81 -8.66
C SER A 29 22.71 -8.04 -9.45
N ILE A 30 22.04 -9.17 -9.21
CA ILE A 30 20.64 -9.30 -9.57
C ILE A 30 19.95 -8.22 -8.75
N LEU A 31 19.44 -7.19 -9.45
CA LEU A 31 18.78 -6.03 -8.88
C LEU A 31 18.01 -6.43 -7.63
N GLU A 32 18.35 -5.80 -6.50
CA GLU A 32 17.53 -5.73 -5.30
C GLU A 32 16.18 -5.15 -5.72
N ARG A 33 15.34 -6.01 -6.28
CA ARG A 33 13.92 -5.77 -6.33
C ARG A 33 13.57 -5.86 -4.85
N GLU A 34 13.38 -4.73 -4.20
CA GLU A 34 12.61 -4.66 -2.97
C GLU A 34 11.23 -5.24 -3.28
N ILE A 35 11.15 -6.57 -3.30
CA ILE A 35 9.90 -7.29 -3.19
C ILE A 35 9.42 -6.84 -1.83
N SER A 36 8.39 -5.99 -1.78
CA SER A 36 7.70 -5.74 -0.53
C SER A 36 7.36 -7.11 0.04
N SER A 37 8.05 -7.52 1.12
CA SER A 37 7.77 -8.75 1.85
C SER A 37 6.41 -8.70 2.56
N VAL A 38 5.71 -7.56 2.45
CA VAL A 38 4.38 -7.35 3.00
C VAL A 38 3.34 -8.08 2.17
N GLU A 39 3.03 -9.28 2.62
CA GLU A 39 1.89 -10.05 2.11
C GLU A 39 0.58 -9.42 2.57
N PHE A 40 -0.40 -9.37 1.66
CA PHE A 40 -1.76 -8.97 2.00
C PHE A 40 -2.43 -10.10 2.77
N GLN A 41 -2.68 -9.91 4.07
CA GLN A 41 -3.39 -10.90 4.89
C GLN A 41 -4.90 -10.67 4.84
N ASP A 42 -5.34 -9.51 5.30
CA ASP A 42 -6.73 -9.09 5.29
C ASP A 42 -6.86 -7.58 5.43
N TYR A 43 -8.10 -7.08 5.39
CA TYR A 43 -8.41 -5.65 5.50
C TYR A 43 -8.22 -5.10 6.92
N ARG A 44 -8.24 -5.93 7.97
CA ARG A 44 -8.27 -5.49 9.37
C ARG A 44 -6.91 -5.00 9.85
N ASN A 45 -5.83 -5.48 9.24
CA ASN A 45 -4.46 -5.19 9.66
C ASN A 45 -3.64 -4.44 8.58
N VAL A 46 -4.31 -3.70 7.70
CA VAL A 46 -3.60 -2.90 6.69
C VAL A 46 -3.02 -1.64 7.33
N ARG A 47 -1.71 -1.67 7.55
CA ARG A 47 -0.88 -0.51 7.91
C ARG A 47 0.44 -0.61 7.18
N LEU A 48 0.69 0.33 6.26
CA LEU A 48 1.88 0.37 5.42
C LEU A 48 2.68 1.64 5.69
N THR A 49 3.99 1.55 5.74
CA THR A 49 4.89 2.69 5.55
C THR A 49 4.81 3.20 4.12
N TYR A 50 5.32 4.41 3.87
CA TYR A 50 5.41 4.93 2.51
C TYR A 50 6.20 4.00 1.58
N GLN A 51 7.34 3.46 2.02
CA GLN A 51 8.18 2.58 1.20
C GLN A 51 7.46 1.27 0.85
N GLU A 52 6.76 0.65 1.80
CA GLU A 52 5.97 -0.56 1.54
C GLU A 52 4.86 -0.27 0.53
N LEU A 53 4.12 0.82 0.73
CA LEU A 53 3.07 1.23 -0.19
C LEU A 53 3.63 1.51 -1.60
N LYS A 54 4.74 2.25 -1.69
CA LYS A 54 5.43 2.55 -2.94
C LYS A 54 5.86 1.27 -3.65
N SER A 55 6.47 0.33 -2.95
CA SER A 55 6.87 -0.96 -3.53
C SER A 55 5.67 -1.76 -4.05
N ILE A 56 4.59 -1.87 -3.26
CA ILE A 56 3.35 -2.54 -3.66
C ILE A 56 2.78 -1.94 -4.95
N ILE A 57 2.69 -0.61 -5.01
CA ILE A 57 2.12 0.13 -6.14
C ILE A 57 3.02 0.05 -7.37
N LYS A 58 4.33 0.27 -7.23
CA LYS A 58 5.30 0.25 -8.34
C LYS A 58 5.47 -1.14 -8.93
N ASN A 59 5.45 -2.18 -8.09
CA ASN A 59 5.50 -3.56 -8.54
C ASN A 59 4.15 -4.10 -9.04
N GLN A 60 3.06 -3.31 -8.95
CA GLN A 60 1.71 -3.72 -9.32
C GLN A 60 1.32 -5.06 -8.68
N ASN A 61 1.62 -5.23 -7.39
CA ASN A 61 1.39 -6.49 -6.69
C ASN A 61 -0.07 -6.96 -6.92
N PRO A 62 -0.30 -8.13 -7.54
CA PRO A 62 -1.63 -8.50 -8.03
C PRO A 62 -2.64 -8.71 -6.91
N THR A 63 -2.21 -9.26 -5.77
CA THR A 63 -3.08 -9.50 -4.60
C THR A 63 -3.55 -8.17 -4.01
N TRP A 64 -2.60 -7.26 -3.71
CA TRP A 64 -2.92 -5.93 -3.21
C TRP A 64 -3.75 -5.13 -4.20
N LYS A 65 -3.39 -5.14 -5.49
CA LYS A 65 -4.12 -4.41 -6.53
C LYS A 65 -5.56 -4.87 -6.62
N THR A 66 -5.78 -6.19 -6.68
CA THR A 66 -7.13 -6.76 -6.74
C THR A 66 -7.92 -6.42 -5.48
N ALA A 67 -7.31 -6.58 -4.31
CA ALA A 67 -7.95 -6.29 -3.03
C ALA A 67 -8.36 -4.82 -2.92
N LEU A 68 -7.44 -3.87 -3.17
CA LEU A 68 -7.68 -2.45 -2.95
C LEU A 68 -8.48 -1.77 -4.09
N SER A 69 -8.46 -2.32 -5.30
CA SER A 69 -9.21 -1.73 -6.44
C SER A 69 -10.73 -1.89 -6.31
N HIS A 70 -11.20 -2.76 -5.42
CA HIS A 70 -12.63 -3.01 -5.19
C HIS A 70 -13.19 -2.35 -3.91
N LEU A 71 -12.32 -1.76 -3.08
CA LEU A 71 -12.71 -1.21 -1.78
C LEU A 71 -13.08 0.26 -1.82
N ASN A 72 -14.36 0.55 -1.57
CA ASN A 72 -14.73 1.85 -1.05
C ASN A 72 -14.28 1.90 0.41
N ALA A 73 -13.60 2.96 0.82
CA ALA A 73 -12.94 2.96 2.11
C ALA A 73 -12.74 4.35 2.70
N ILE A 74 -12.70 4.41 4.03
CA ILE A 74 -12.06 5.47 4.79
C ILE A 74 -10.67 4.99 5.21
N TYR A 75 -9.67 5.83 5.01
CA TYR A 75 -8.27 5.54 5.34
C TYR A 75 -7.67 6.66 6.18
N LEU A 76 -6.59 6.35 6.87
CA LEU A 76 -5.79 7.26 7.68
C LEU A 76 -4.38 7.34 7.11
N GLN A 77 -3.84 8.54 7.02
CA GLN A 77 -2.41 8.75 6.93
C GLN A 77 -1.93 9.35 8.25
N THR A 78 -0.82 8.83 8.76
CA THR A 78 -0.22 9.33 10.00
C THR A 78 1.22 9.73 9.75
N ASP A 79 1.53 10.97 10.09
CA ASP A 79 2.91 11.44 10.24
C ASP A 79 3.41 10.99 11.60
N THR A 80 4.28 9.99 11.61
CA THR A 80 4.80 9.37 12.84
C THR A 80 5.79 10.27 13.59
N LYS A 81 6.33 11.31 12.96
CA LYS A 81 7.22 12.28 13.61
C LYS A 81 6.45 13.28 14.46
N THR A 82 5.28 13.72 13.99
CA THR A 82 4.49 14.76 14.67
C THR A 82 3.23 14.23 15.36
N GLY A 83 2.81 13.01 15.03
CA GLY A 83 1.53 12.44 15.45
C GLY A 83 0.33 12.98 14.69
N LYS A 84 0.52 13.94 13.77
CA LYS A 84 -0.57 14.52 12.97
C LYS A 84 -1.14 13.50 11.99
N GLN A 85 -2.44 13.61 11.78
CA GLN A 85 -3.20 12.64 11.00
C GLN A 85 -3.99 13.30 9.87
N TYR A 86 -4.22 12.53 8.81
CA TYR A 86 -5.08 12.88 7.70
C TYR A 86 -6.09 11.75 7.46
N VAL A 87 -7.37 12.05 7.59
CA VAL A 87 -8.45 11.15 7.18
C VAL A 87 -8.79 11.46 5.73
N GLY A 88 -8.84 10.43 4.90
CA GLY A 88 -9.33 10.51 3.54
C GLY A 88 -10.29 9.39 3.21
N SER A 89 -10.99 9.55 2.10
CA SER A 89 -11.87 8.53 1.55
C SER A 89 -11.51 8.16 0.12
N ALA A 90 -11.83 6.94 -0.28
CA ALA A 90 -11.69 6.47 -1.64
C ALA A 90 -12.97 5.76 -2.10
N TYR A 91 -13.50 6.16 -3.25
CA TYR A 91 -14.63 5.55 -3.94
C TYR A 91 -14.56 5.89 -5.44
N GLY A 92 -15.32 5.18 -6.28
CA GLY A 92 -15.33 5.40 -7.73
C GLY A 92 -14.18 4.72 -8.47
N LYS A 93 -13.51 5.40 -9.40
CA LYS A 93 -12.54 4.78 -10.32
C LYS A 93 -11.30 4.28 -9.57
N GLN A 94 -10.98 3.00 -9.67
CA GLN A 94 -9.85 2.32 -9.01
C GLN A 94 -9.83 2.42 -7.47
N LYS A 95 -10.86 3.05 -6.87
CA LYS A 95 -11.12 3.13 -5.44
C LYS A 95 -9.86 3.37 -4.60
N LEU A 96 -9.64 2.58 -3.54
CA LEU A 96 -8.50 2.78 -2.64
C LEU A 96 -7.15 2.63 -3.34
N TRP A 97 -7.03 1.67 -4.27
CA TRP A 97 -5.81 1.50 -5.07
C TRP A 97 -5.44 2.77 -5.84
N GLY A 98 -6.41 3.36 -6.53
CA GLY A 98 -6.21 4.60 -7.30
C GLY A 98 -5.79 5.75 -6.40
N ARG A 99 -6.47 5.89 -5.26
CA ARG A 99 -6.17 6.98 -4.32
C ARG A 99 -4.79 6.85 -3.70
N TRP A 100 -4.38 5.64 -3.31
CA TRP A 100 -3.03 5.39 -2.78
C TRP A 100 -1.94 5.49 -3.85
N THR A 101 -2.23 5.11 -5.09
CA THR A 101 -1.34 5.35 -6.24
C THR A 101 -1.01 6.84 -6.37
N GLU A 102 -2.02 7.70 -6.27
CA GLU A 102 -1.84 9.16 -6.36
C GLU A 102 -0.92 9.70 -5.25
N TYR A 103 -0.98 9.16 -4.02
CA TYR A 103 -0.04 9.53 -2.96
C TYR A 103 1.37 9.04 -3.23
N VAL A 104 1.56 7.85 -3.81
CA VAL A 104 2.90 7.38 -4.22
C VAL A 104 3.48 8.23 -5.35
N GLU A 105 2.64 8.80 -6.20
CA GLU A 105 3.07 9.63 -7.33
C GLU A 105 3.30 11.10 -6.95
N THR A 106 2.54 11.62 -5.99
CA THR A 106 2.51 13.06 -5.69
C THR A 106 2.84 13.41 -4.24
N TYR A 107 2.98 12.42 -3.35
CA TYR A 107 3.11 12.54 -1.88
C TYR A 107 1.88 13.13 -1.16
N HIS A 108 1.14 14.04 -1.79
CA HIS A 108 0.10 14.83 -1.15
C HIS A 108 -1.34 14.54 -1.61
N GLY A 109 -1.54 13.80 -2.72
CA GLY A 109 -2.87 13.40 -3.21
C GLY A 109 -3.84 14.57 -3.37
N VAL A 110 -3.33 15.67 -3.94
CA VAL A 110 -3.99 16.97 -4.11
C VAL A 110 -4.40 17.72 -2.82
N ASN A 111 -4.21 17.16 -1.62
CA ASN A 111 -4.54 17.82 -0.34
C ASN A 111 -3.69 19.08 -0.09
N LYS A 112 -4.35 20.17 0.35
CA LYS A 112 -3.71 21.48 0.55
C LYS A 112 -2.63 21.45 1.65
N ALA A 113 -2.92 20.92 2.84
CA ALA A 113 -1.94 20.89 3.93
C ALA A 113 -0.75 19.99 3.59
N LEU A 114 -0.98 18.83 3.00
CA LEU A 114 0.08 17.92 2.58
C LEU A 114 0.94 18.53 1.46
N LYS A 115 0.35 19.32 0.55
CA LYS A 115 1.12 20.10 -0.45
C LYS A 115 2.06 21.10 0.20
N GLU A 116 1.57 21.86 1.18
CA GLU A 116 2.41 22.83 1.88
C GLU A 116 3.50 22.13 2.71
N LEU A 117 3.19 20.99 3.35
CA LEU A 117 4.18 20.17 4.03
C LEU A 117 5.25 19.66 3.06
N PHE A 118 4.85 19.17 1.88
CA PHE A 118 5.78 18.72 0.84
C PHE A 118 6.70 19.83 0.34
N LYS A 119 6.18 21.04 0.12
CA LYS A 119 7.02 22.20 -0.24
C LYS A 119 8.05 22.54 0.83
N LYS A 120 7.70 22.34 2.11
CA LYS A 120 8.54 22.67 3.25
C LYS A 120 9.61 21.61 3.53
N GLU A 121 9.22 20.34 3.55
CA GLU A 121 10.06 19.24 4.06
C GLU A 121 10.61 18.33 2.95
N GLY A 122 10.00 18.35 1.76
CA GLY A 122 10.41 17.52 0.62
C GLY A 122 9.94 16.07 0.70
N ALA A 123 10.33 15.28 -0.30
CA ALA A 123 9.90 13.88 -0.46
C ALA A 123 10.39 12.98 0.66
N SER A 124 11.67 13.08 1.04
CA SER A 124 12.29 12.22 2.06
C SER A 124 11.52 12.22 3.37
N TYR A 125 10.94 13.36 3.76
CA TYR A 125 10.11 13.43 4.95
C TYR A 125 8.90 12.49 4.92
N PHE A 126 8.20 12.41 3.79
CA PHE A 126 7.05 11.51 3.63
C PHE A 126 7.51 10.06 3.59
N GLU A 127 8.62 9.81 2.88
CA GLU A 127 9.23 8.49 2.79
C GLU A 127 9.61 7.92 4.16
N ASP A 128 10.11 8.76 5.07
CA ASP A 128 10.56 8.37 6.39
C ASP A 128 9.43 8.27 7.42
N TYR A 129 8.43 9.17 7.35
CA TYR A 129 7.51 9.38 8.47
C TYR A 129 6.05 9.04 8.19
N PHE A 130 5.61 8.90 6.94
CA PHE A 130 4.20 8.64 6.64
C PHE A 130 3.86 7.15 6.65
N THR A 131 2.73 6.85 7.27
CA THR A 131 2.07 5.54 7.23
C THR A 131 0.65 5.67 6.70
N TYR A 132 0.14 4.59 6.11
CA TYR A 132 -1.15 4.48 5.42
C TYR A 132 -1.91 3.31 6.02
N MET A 133 -3.10 3.57 6.56
CA MET A 133 -3.91 2.58 7.26
C MET A 133 -5.35 2.59 6.75
N LEU A 134 -5.99 1.42 6.74
CA LEU A 134 -7.42 1.31 6.50
C LEU A 134 -8.20 1.50 7.80
N LEU A 135 -9.18 2.41 7.82
CA LEU A 135 -10.04 2.64 8.98
C LEU A 135 -11.37 1.90 8.86
N GLU A 136 -12.00 1.99 7.68
CA GLU A 136 -13.34 1.47 7.48
C GLU A 136 -13.50 1.01 6.03
N VAL A 137 -13.93 -0.24 5.86
CA VAL A 137 -14.39 -0.76 4.57
C VAL A 137 -15.88 -0.43 4.44
N LEU A 138 -16.23 0.22 3.35
CA LEU A 138 -17.60 0.61 3.06
C LEU A 138 -18.26 -0.40 2.12
N PRO A 139 -19.60 -0.48 2.11
CA PRO A 139 -20.33 -1.35 1.20
C PRO A 139 -19.98 -1.12 -0.28
N SER A 140 -20.28 -2.15 -1.08
CA SER A 140 -20.19 -2.08 -2.55
C SER A 140 -21.03 -0.94 -3.12
N ASP A 141 -20.70 -0.55 -4.35
CA ASP A 141 -21.30 0.60 -5.01
C ASP A 141 -22.83 0.48 -5.08
N ASN A 142 -23.49 1.55 -4.64
CA ASN A 142 -24.93 1.74 -4.76
C ASN A 142 -25.20 3.23 -5.00
N LYS A 143 -26.46 3.61 -5.23
CA LYS A 143 -26.82 5.01 -5.51
C LYS A 143 -26.41 5.98 -4.39
N GLU A 144 -26.33 5.49 -3.15
CA GLU A 144 -26.03 6.28 -1.94
C GLU A 144 -24.56 6.24 -1.52
N ILE A 145 -23.68 5.58 -2.28
CA ILE A 145 -22.30 5.37 -1.84
C ILE A 145 -21.55 6.70 -1.65
N GLY A 146 -21.81 7.70 -2.50
CA GLY A 146 -21.21 9.03 -2.36
C GLY A 146 -21.58 9.69 -1.02
N ASN A 147 -22.86 9.70 -0.67
CA ASN A 147 -23.36 10.26 0.59
C ASN A 147 -22.81 9.48 1.80
N THR A 148 -22.74 8.17 1.67
CA THR A 148 -22.18 7.28 2.69
C THR A 148 -20.70 7.59 2.92
N VAL A 149 -19.91 7.69 1.86
CA VAL A 149 -18.48 7.98 1.94
C VAL A 149 -18.24 9.34 2.61
N ILE A 150 -18.92 10.39 2.16
CA ILE A 150 -18.75 11.75 2.70
C ILE A 150 -19.13 11.80 4.19
N SER A 151 -20.23 11.15 4.59
CA SER A 151 -20.67 11.14 5.98
C SER A 151 -19.71 10.37 6.88
N ARG A 152 -19.22 9.19 6.44
CA ARG A 152 -18.25 8.39 7.19
C ARG A 152 -16.89 9.06 7.28
N GLU A 153 -16.39 9.66 6.19
CA GLU A 153 -15.15 10.46 6.20
C GLU A 153 -15.26 11.62 7.21
N SER A 154 -16.38 12.33 7.20
CA SER A 154 -16.64 13.43 8.14
C SER A 154 -16.71 12.97 9.59
N TRP A 155 -17.32 11.80 9.84
CA TRP A 155 -17.39 11.20 11.17
C TRP A 155 -15.98 10.91 11.72
N TRP A 156 -15.11 10.29 10.92
CA TRP A 156 -13.73 10.00 11.34
C TRP A 156 -12.88 11.25 11.54
N LYS A 157 -13.05 12.28 10.72
CA LYS A 157 -12.40 13.59 10.93
C LYS A 157 -12.76 14.22 12.27
N ILE A 158 -14.02 14.07 12.70
CA ILE A 158 -14.49 14.54 14.01
C ILE A 158 -13.91 13.66 15.12
N ALA A 159 -14.06 12.34 15.01
CA ALA A 159 -13.64 11.39 16.04
C ALA A 159 -12.13 11.48 16.34
N LEU A 160 -11.31 11.68 15.30
CA LEU A 160 -9.85 11.79 15.41
C LEU A 160 -9.36 13.24 15.45
N GLN A 161 -10.28 14.22 15.41
CA GLN A 161 -9.99 15.66 15.46
C GLN A 161 -8.95 16.12 14.42
N THR A 162 -8.95 15.50 13.24
CA THR A 162 -7.90 15.74 12.23
C THR A 162 -8.01 17.09 11.52
N ARG A 163 -9.11 17.82 11.74
CA ARG A 163 -9.26 19.22 11.30
C ARG A 163 -8.55 20.20 12.21
N GLU A 164 -8.54 19.92 13.51
CA GLU A 164 -7.97 20.80 14.52
C GLU A 164 -6.48 20.49 14.74
N PHE A 165 -6.16 19.20 14.83
CA PHE A 165 -4.81 18.74 15.17
C PHE A 165 -4.09 18.02 14.03
N GLY A 166 -4.74 17.85 12.87
CA GLY A 166 -4.22 17.08 11.75
C GLY A 166 -4.01 17.88 10.47
N TYR A 167 -4.10 17.19 9.34
CA TYR A 167 -3.88 17.71 7.99
C TYR A 167 -5.17 17.86 7.17
N ASN A 168 -6.35 17.64 7.77
CA ASN A 168 -7.61 17.91 7.09
C ASN A 168 -7.93 19.42 7.14
N CYS A 169 -8.11 20.05 5.98
CA CYS A 169 -8.47 21.47 5.89
C CYS A 169 -9.87 21.71 5.30
N ASN A 170 -10.69 20.65 5.25
CA ASN A 170 -12.03 20.63 4.66
C ASN A 170 -13.05 20.05 5.64
#